data_AF-A0A1I6H860-F1
#
_entry.id   AF-A0A1I6H860-F1
#
_cell.length_a   1.000
_cell.length_b   1.000
_cell.length_c   1.000
_cell.angle_alpha   90.00
_cell.angle_beta   90.00
_cell.angle_gamma   90.00
#
_symmetry.space_group_name_H-M   'P 1'
#
loop_
_entity.id
_entity.type
_entity.pdbx_description
1 polymer ?
#
loop_
_entity_poly.entity_id
_entity_poly.type
_entity_poly.pdbx_seq_one_letter_code
_entity_poly.pdbx_strand_id
1 'polypeptide(L)'
;MNKTSLELLYKNLFSKLWEELLFFIPDNEVSNEFLENHKEIEFEKLRNKILVIDYYKGPTRYETGRDNYMIILKDSTLKKSTRQLLNAKANSNAQEFNYILELYFEQVECLHFITNWLNKNITQVLPQEDTILGLFKLQYNFHKSHFETILKQFYPDMQSLPKGNFNIGKSVESSLPHVSKLFYTRDIQNVIPGVSNLQEELHENLPTSTDKKTQRSKNKKLPLISDSEAEAILLKRIFNIDSKVLK
;
A
#
# COMPACT_ATOMS: atom_id res chain seq x y z
N MET A 1 -29.40 9.16 -20.88
CA MET A 1 -28.89 7.80 -20.57
C MET A 1 -29.29 7.47 -19.14
N ASN A 2 -30.11 6.43 -18.92
CA ASN A 2 -30.46 5.96 -17.58
C ASN A 2 -29.24 5.25 -16.98
N LYS A 3 -28.65 5.81 -15.92
CA LYS A 3 -27.56 5.15 -15.18
C LYS A 3 -28.12 3.92 -14.47
N THR A 4 -27.46 2.78 -14.60
CA THR A 4 -27.83 1.52 -13.92
C THR A 4 -27.70 1.69 -12.40
N SER A 5 -28.56 1.04 -11.61
CA SER A 5 -28.57 1.08 -10.13
C SER A 5 -27.17 0.91 -9.51
N LEU A 6 -26.37 0.00 -10.06
CA LEU A 6 -25.02 -0.30 -9.59
C LEU A 6 -23.97 0.78 -9.93
N GLU A 7 -24.12 1.49 -11.05
CA GLU A 7 -23.24 2.61 -11.40
C GLU A 7 -23.48 3.79 -10.44
N LEU A 8 -24.75 4.04 -10.11
CA LEU A 8 -25.13 5.04 -9.10
C LEU A 8 -24.61 4.66 -7.72
N LEU A 9 -24.69 3.37 -7.36
CA LEU A 9 -24.10 2.84 -6.15
C LEU A 9 -22.59 3.11 -6.12
N TYR A 10 -21.85 2.73 -7.16
CA TYR A 10 -20.41 2.94 -7.23
C TYR A 10 -20.04 4.41 -7.04
N LYS A 11 -20.69 5.33 -7.76
CA LYS A 11 -20.44 6.78 -7.63
C LYS A 11 -20.67 7.29 -6.21
N ASN A 12 -21.71 6.78 -5.53
CA ASN A 12 -22.00 7.12 -4.14
C ASN A 12 -20.92 6.57 -3.19
N LEU A 13 -20.55 5.31 -3.34
CA LEU A 13 -19.52 4.66 -2.54
C LEU A 13 -18.15 5.33 -2.72
N PHE A 14 -17.78 5.65 -3.96
CA PHE A 14 -16.58 6.38 -4.32
C PHE A 14 -16.54 7.75 -3.64
N SER A 15 -17.61 8.53 -3.78
CA SER A 15 -17.70 9.86 -3.18
C SER A 15 -17.53 9.81 -1.66
N LYS A 16 -18.24 8.90 -0.99
CA LYS A 16 -18.11 8.68 0.46
C LYS A 16 -16.71 8.26 0.90
N LEU A 17 -15.97 7.59 0.02
CA LEU A 17 -14.61 7.15 0.29
C LEU A 17 -13.63 8.33 0.30
N TRP A 18 -13.76 9.24 -0.66
CA TRP A 18 -12.84 10.36 -0.88
C TRP A 18 -13.24 11.66 -0.16
N GLU A 19 -14.52 11.88 0.13
CA GLU A 19 -15.00 13.07 0.85
C GLU A 19 -14.34 13.19 2.22
N GLU A 20 -13.92 14.41 2.60
CA GLU A 20 -13.22 14.70 3.85
C GLU A 20 -11.90 13.93 4.03
N LEU A 21 -11.28 13.49 2.93
CA LEU A 21 -9.93 12.94 2.96
C LEU A 21 -8.91 14.06 3.19
N LEU A 22 -8.15 13.98 4.27
CA LEU A 22 -6.96 14.80 4.52
C LEU A 22 -5.76 14.22 3.77
N PHE A 23 -5.07 15.07 3.02
CA PHE A 23 -3.90 14.65 2.26
C PHE A 23 -2.90 15.80 2.12
N PHE A 24 -1.71 15.44 1.66
CA PHE A 24 -0.60 16.36 1.46
C PHE A 24 0.11 15.97 0.16
N ILE A 25 0.38 16.97 -0.68
CA ILE A 25 1.15 16.80 -1.91
C ILE A 25 2.55 17.39 -1.67
N PRO A 26 3.61 16.57 -1.62
CA PRO A 26 4.97 17.08 -1.50
C PRO A 26 5.35 17.85 -2.76
N ASP A 27 6.25 18.82 -2.59
CA ASP A 27 6.86 19.53 -3.71
C ASP A 27 7.95 18.68 -4.37
N ASN A 28 7.48 17.65 -5.07
CA ASN A 28 8.29 16.77 -5.89
C ASN A 28 8.09 17.12 -7.36
N GLU A 29 9.07 16.82 -8.21
CA GLU A 29 8.89 16.96 -9.66
C GLU A 29 7.73 16.06 -10.12
N VAL A 30 6.67 16.70 -10.61
CA VAL A 30 5.57 16.01 -11.29
C VAL A 30 5.97 15.90 -12.74
N SER A 31 5.80 14.73 -13.36
CA SER A 31 6.14 14.53 -14.77
C SER A 31 5.49 15.60 -15.65
N ASN A 32 6.28 16.21 -16.53
CA ASN A 32 5.80 17.21 -17.49
C ASN A 32 4.66 16.66 -18.36
N GLU A 33 4.68 15.37 -18.71
CA GLU A 33 3.60 14.70 -19.45
C GLU A 33 2.25 14.78 -18.72
N PHE A 34 2.27 14.62 -17.40
CA PHE A 34 1.06 14.70 -16.60
C PHE A 34 0.54 16.15 -16.51
N LEU A 35 1.44 17.14 -16.34
CA LEU A 35 1.09 18.56 -16.30
C LEU A 35 0.56 19.06 -17.65
N GLU A 36 1.12 18.59 -18.75
CA GLU A 36 0.67 18.94 -20.10
C GLU A 36 -0.75 18.45 -20.39
N ASN A 37 -1.11 17.29 -19.86
CA ASN A 37 -2.44 16.68 -20.02
C ASN A 37 -3.50 17.22 -19.06
N HIS A 38 -3.10 17.98 -18.02
CA HIS A 38 -4.00 18.46 -16.96
C HIS A 38 -3.77 19.95 -16.63
N LYS A 39 -3.72 20.79 -17.67
CA LYS A 39 -3.46 22.24 -17.55
C LYS A 39 -4.53 22.99 -16.74
N GLU A 40 -5.71 22.40 -16.61
CA GLU A 40 -6.81 22.90 -15.78
C GLU A 40 -6.53 22.80 -14.27
N ILE A 41 -5.56 21.98 -13.85
CA ILE A 41 -5.22 21.82 -12.43
C ILE A 41 -4.07 22.75 -12.08
N GLU A 42 -4.35 23.72 -11.22
CA GLU A 42 -3.35 24.64 -10.68
C GLU A 42 -2.52 23.95 -9.58
N PHE A 43 -1.68 22.97 -9.95
CA PHE A 43 -0.89 22.14 -9.03
C PHE A 43 -0.06 22.93 -8.02
N GLU A 44 0.49 24.06 -8.45
CA GLU A 44 1.25 24.96 -7.58
C GLU A 44 0.46 25.46 -6.37
N LYS A 45 -0.87 25.54 -6.47
CA LYS A 45 -1.72 25.93 -5.33
C LYS A 45 -1.90 24.81 -4.32
N LEU A 46 -1.70 23.55 -4.73
CA LEU A 46 -1.98 22.33 -3.96
C LEU A 46 -0.75 21.74 -3.25
N ARG A 47 0.47 22.07 -3.71
CA ARG A 47 1.73 21.59 -3.13
C ARG A 47 2.00 22.15 -1.73
N ASN A 48 2.78 21.40 -0.94
CA ASN A 48 3.32 21.78 0.37
C ASN A 48 2.27 22.29 1.37
N LYS A 49 1.03 21.83 1.24
CA LYS A 49 -0.09 22.20 2.10
C LYS A 49 -0.89 20.97 2.46
N ILE A 50 -1.47 21.01 3.65
CA ILE A 50 -2.51 20.05 4.02
C ILE A 50 -3.78 20.48 3.30
N LEU A 51 -4.34 19.52 2.59
CA LEU A 51 -5.56 19.67 1.84
C LEU A 51 -6.61 18.73 2.41
N VAL A 52 -7.87 19.09 2.18
CA VAL A 52 -9.02 18.25 2.45
C VAL A 52 -9.94 18.26 1.24
N ILE A 53 -10.49 17.09 0.89
CA ILE A 53 -11.44 16.98 -0.22
C ILE A 53 -12.82 17.36 0.27
N ASP A 54 -13.24 18.59 -0.02
CA ASP A 54 -14.60 19.06 0.17
C ASP A 54 -15.49 18.48 -0.94
N TYR A 55 -16.70 18.04 -0.59
CA TYR A 55 -17.63 17.43 -1.54
C TYR A 55 -17.99 18.36 -2.72
N TYR A 56 -18.10 19.67 -2.48
CA TYR A 56 -18.53 20.64 -3.48
C TYR A 56 -17.36 21.37 -4.14
N LYS A 57 -16.31 21.65 -3.37
CA LYS A 57 -15.16 22.47 -3.81
C LYS A 57 -13.97 21.62 -4.26
N GLY A 58 -14.00 20.31 -4.01
CA GLY A 58 -12.85 19.43 -4.26
C GLY A 58 -11.71 19.72 -3.28
N PRO A 59 -10.44 19.58 -3.69
CA PRO A 59 -9.28 19.90 -2.87
C PRO A 59 -9.29 21.33 -2.36
N THR A 60 -9.38 21.51 -1.05
CA THR A 60 -9.30 22.81 -0.38
C THR A 60 -8.23 22.78 0.70
N ARG A 61 -7.68 23.95 1.03
CA ARG A 61 -6.69 24.05 2.11
C ARG A 61 -7.35 23.71 3.45
N TYR A 62 -6.69 22.87 4.24
CA TYR A 62 -7.06 22.66 5.62
C TYR A 62 -6.66 23.87 6.48
N GLU A 63 -7.60 24.40 7.25
CA GLU A 63 -7.40 25.54 8.14
C GLU A 63 -7.57 25.11 9.61
N THR A 64 -6.69 25.60 10.48
CA THR A 64 -6.78 25.35 11.92
C THR A 64 -8.10 25.92 12.46
N GLY A 65 -8.84 25.11 13.21
CA GLY A 65 -10.17 25.47 13.71
C GLY A 65 -11.32 25.14 12.77
N ARG A 66 -11.07 24.51 11.60
CA ARG A 66 -12.12 23.94 10.76
C ARG A 66 -13.01 22.96 11.54
N ASP A 67 -14.30 22.98 11.22
CA ASP A 67 -15.22 21.96 11.72
C ASP A 67 -14.84 20.58 11.14
N ASN A 68 -14.37 19.70 12.01
CA ASN A 68 -13.92 18.36 11.67
C ASN A 68 -14.96 17.29 11.95
N TYR A 69 -16.22 17.66 12.21
CA TYR A 69 -17.30 16.73 12.52
C TYR A 69 -17.45 15.61 11.48
N MET A 70 -17.38 15.95 10.19
CA MET A 70 -17.52 14.97 9.12
C MET A 70 -16.33 14.00 9.01
N ILE A 71 -15.11 14.47 9.33
CA ILE A 71 -13.93 13.60 9.44
C ILE A 71 -14.12 12.61 10.59
N ILE A 72 -14.62 13.07 11.74
CA ILE A 72 -14.88 12.22 12.91
C ILE A 72 -15.94 11.16 12.60
N LEU A 73 -16.98 11.51 11.83
CA LEU A 73 -18.04 10.58 11.44
C LEU A 73 -17.67 9.60 10.33
N LYS A 74 -16.48 9.71 9.74
CA LYS A 74 -16.05 8.93 8.58
C LYS A 74 -16.19 7.43 8.77
N ASP A 75 -15.87 6.89 9.96
CA ASP A 75 -16.07 5.47 10.27
C ASP A 75 -17.52 5.01 10.07
N SER A 76 -18.47 5.82 10.53
CA SER A 76 -19.90 5.52 10.37
C SER A 76 -20.32 5.54 8.90
N THR A 77 -19.75 6.46 8.11
CA THR A 77 -19.97 6.57 6.67
C THR A 77 -19.42 5.36 5.93
N LEU A 78 -18.21 4.91 6.24
CA LEU A 78 -17.58 3.73 5.65
C LEU A 78 -18.34 2.44 6.01
N LYS A 79 -18.78 2.29 7.25
CA LYS A 79 -19.66 1.18 7.66
C LYS A 79 -20.98 1.15 6.90
N LYS A 80 -21.58 2.32 6.61
CA LYS A 80 -22.76 2.39 5.75
C LYS A 80 -22.43 1.93 4.32
N SER A 81 -21.28 2.31 3.78
CA SER A 81 -20.81 1.83 2.47
C SER A 81 -20.69 0.30 2.42
N THR A 82 -20.13 -0.34 3.45
CA THR A 82 -20.09 -1.82 3.54
C THR A 82 -21.49 -2.43 3.52
N ARG A 83 -22.45 -1.87 4.27
CA ARG A 83 -23.84 -2.36 4.26
C ARG A 83 -24.50 -2.23 2.90
N GLN A 84 -24.23 -1.12 2.20
CA GLN A 84 -24.75 -0.92 0.84
C GLN A 84 -24.20 -1.96 -0.14
N LEU A 85 -22.90 -2.31 -0.04
CA LEU A 85 -22.31 -3.39 -0.83
C LEU A 85 -22.91 -4.75 -0.51
N LEU A 86 -23.13 -5.07 0.77
CA LEU A 86 -23.77 -6.33 1.17
C LEU A 86 -25.20 -6.42 0.61
N ASN A 87 -25.97 -5.34 0.68
CA ASN A 87 -27.30 -5.27 0.09
C ASN A 87 -27.24 -5.42 -1.43
N ALA A 88 -26.29 -4.79 -2.11
CA ALA A 88 -26.14 -4.93 -3.56
C ALA A 88 -25.79 -6.37 -3.96
N LYS A 89 -24.87 -7.01 -3.24
CA LYS A 89 -24.49 -8.42 -3.43
C LYS A 89 -25.72 -9.35 -3.36
N ALA A 90 -26.63 -9.09 -2.44
CA ALA A 90 -27.84 -9.91 -2.26
C ALA A 90 -28.90 -9.68 -3.35
N ASN A 91 -28.88 -8.54 -4.04
CA ASN A 91 -30.00 -8.10 -4.90
C ASN A 91 -29.60 -7.85 -6.37
N SER A 92 -28.36 -8.16 -6.77
CA SER A 92 -27.83 -7.85 -8.11
C SER A 92 -27.24 -9.07 -8.80
N ASN A 93 -27.04 -8.97 -10.11
CA ASN A 93 -26.29 -9.98 -10.87
C ASN A 93 -24.85 -10.11 -10.31
N ALA A 94 -24.38 -11.35 -10.17
CA ALA A 94 -23.07 -11.62 -9.57
C ALA A 94 -21.89 -11.04 -10.37
N GLN A 95 -21.92 -11.11 -11.72
CA GLN A 95 -20.85 -10.54 -12.54
C GLN A 95 -20.83 -9.02 -12.46
N GLU A 96 -21.99 -8.38 -12.57
CA GLU A 96 -22.09 -6.91 -12.47
C GLU A 96 -21.68 -6.40 -11.08
N PHE A 97 -22.10 -7.11 -10.03
CA PHE A 97 -21.68 -6.80 -8.67
C PHE A 97 -20.18 -6.97 -8.48
N ASN A 98 -19.59 -8.07 -8.95
CA ASN A 98 -18.16 -8.32 -8.82
C ASN A 98 -17.33 -7.25 -9.54
N TYR A 99 -17.74 -6.83 -10.74
CA TYR A 99 -17.08 -5.74 -11.45
C TYR A 99 -17.06 -4.44 -10.63
N ILE A 100 -18.19 -4.06 -10.05
CA ILE A 100 -18.29 -2.84 -9.22
C ILE A 100 -17.52 -2.98 -7.91
N LEU A 101 -17.53 -4.16 -7.31
CA LEU A 101 -16.77 -4.46 -6.11
C LEU A 101 -15.27 -4.33 -6.37
N GLU A 102 -14.76 -4.83 -7.50
CA GLU A 102 -13.35 -4.70 -7.89
C GLU A 102 -12.94 -3.23 -8.04
N LEU A 103 -13.72 -2.43 -8.77
CA LEU A 103 -13.47 -0.99 -8.91
C LEU A 103 -13.47 -0.28 -7.55
N TYR A 104 -14.40 -0.63 -6.68
CA TYR A 104 -14.46 -0.05 -5.34
C TYR A 104 -13.28 -0.50 -4.46
N PHE A 105 -12.91 -1.77 -4.53
CA PHE A 105 -11.81 -2.35 -3.76
C PHE A 105 -10.49 -1.67 -4.09
N GLU A 106 -10.20 -1.44 -5.37
CA GLU A 106 -9.01 -0.70 -5.81
C GLU A 106 -8.90 0.68 -5.14
N GLN A 107 -10.03 1.38 -5.01
CA GLN A 107 -10.07 2.68 -4.34
C GLN A 107 -9.87 2.57 -2.82
N VAL A 108 -10.50 1.57 -2.19
CA VAL A 108 -10.33 1.30 -0.75
C VAL A 108 -8.87 0.98 -0.43
N GLU A 109 -8.24 0.16 -1.28
CA GLU A 109 -6.83 -0.20 -1.19
C GLU A 109 -5.92 1.02 -1.35
N CYS A 110 -6.13 1.82 -2.41
CA CYS A 110 -5.38 3.04 -2.67
C CYS A 110 -5.43 4.00 -1.48
N LEU A 111 -6.62 4.26 -0.93
CA LEU A 111 -6.75 5.15 0.22
C LEU A 111 -6.20 4.54 1.50
N HIS A 112 -6.29 3.23 1.71
CA HIS A 112 -5.62 2.60 2.83
C HIS A 112 -4.10 2.82 2.75
N PHE A 113 -3.51 2.66 1.56
CA PHE A 113 -2.09 2.92 1.33
C PHE A 113 -1.72 4.38 1.60
N ILE A 114 -2.43 5.33 0.98
CA ILE A 114 -2.16 6.77 1.13
C ILE A 114 -2.27 7.19 2.60
N THR A 115 -3.33 6.79 3.28
CA THR A 115 -3.57 7.18 4.69
C THR A 115 -2.56 6.56 5.64
N ASN A 116 -2.11 5.32 5.38
CA ASN A 116 -1.02 4.69 6.13
C ASN A 116 0.30 5.44 5.94
N TRP A 117 0.64 5.80 4.70
CA TRP A 117 1.84 6.55 4.40
C TRP A 117 1.83 7.92 5.07
N LEU A 118 0.73 8.67 4.95
CA LEU A 118 0.59 9.98 5.58
C LEU A 118 0.72 9.87 7.11
N ASN A 119 0.01 8.94 7.75
CA ASN A 119 0.10 8.74 9.19
C ASN A 119 1.52 8.42 9.67
N LYS A 120 2.33 7.72 8.87
CA LYS A 120 3.71 7.36 9.23
C LYS A 120 4.74 8.46 8.94
N ASN A 121 4.51 9.28 7.92
CA ASN A 121 5.55 10.15 7.37
C ASN A 121 5.24 11.65 7.48
N ILE A 122 3.99 12.06 7.78
CA ILE A 122 3.61 13.47 7.71
C ILE A 122 4.48 14.35 8.61
N THR A 123 4.87 13.90 9.80
CA THR A 123 5.73 14.67 10.72
C THR A 123 7.13 14.94 10.17
N GLN A 124 7.63 14.07 9.29
CA GLN A 124 8.94 14.21 8.66
C GLN A 124 8.90 15.20 7.50
N VAL A 125 7.77 15.25 6.79
CA VAL A 125 7.59 16.05 5.58
C VAL A 125 7.03 17.43 5.91
N LEU A 126 6.22 17.54 6.95
CA LEU A 126 5.60 18.77 7.41
C LEU A 126 5.36 18.68 8.93
N PRO A 127 6.16 19.36 9.77
CA PRO A 127 5.88 19.48 11.20
C PRO A 127 4.48 20.06 11.41
N GLN A 128 3.67 19.43 12.27
CA GLN A 128 2.27 19.79 12.50
C GLN A 128 1.91 19.69 13.98
N GLU A 129 0.85 20.40 14.37
CA GLU A 129 0.27 20.33 15.71
C GLU A 129 -0.39 18.97 15.98
N ASP A 130 -0.41 18.56 17.25
CA ASP A 130 -0.95 17.26 17.69
C ASP A 130 -2.39 17.00 17.24
N THR A 131 -3.22 18.04 17.13
CA THR A 131 -4.60 17.94 16.65
C THR A 131 -4.64 17.40 15.22
N ILE A 132 -3.81 17.94 14.33
CA ILE A 132 -3.76 17.56 12.91
C ILE A 132 -3.17 16.15 12.76
N LEU A 133 -2.13 15.84 13.55
CA LEU A 133 -1.59 14.48 13.63
C LEU A 133 -2.65 13.46 14.10
N GLY A 134 -3.48 13.87 15.06
CA GLY A 134 -4.64 13.10 15.52
C GLY A 134 -5.62 12.80 14.38
N LEU A 135 -5.90 13.78 13.51
CA LEU A 135 -6.78 13.58 12.35
C LEU A 135 -6.20 12.59 11.33
N PHE A 136 -4.90 12.67 11.00
CA PHE A 136 -4.25 11.70 10.13
C PHE A 136 -4.31 10.28 10.70
N LYS A 137 -4.07 10.13 12.01
CA LYS A 137 -4.18 8.85 12.71
C LYS A 137 -5.60 8.31 12.70
N LEU A 138 -6.59 9.16 12.97
CA LEU A 138 -8.00 8.82 12.96
C LEU A 138 -8.42 8.32 11.56
N GLN A 139 -8.07 9.07 10.53
CA GLN A 139 -8.33 8.73 9.14
C GLN A 139 -7.70 7.40 8.75
N TYR A 140 -6.43 7.18 9.07
CA TYR A 140 -5.78 5.89 8.83
C TYR A 140 -6.53 4.73 9.50
N ASN A 141 -6.93 4.87 10.76
CA ASN A 141 -7.66 3.83 11.47
C ASN A 141 -9.01 3.51 10.82
N PHE A 142 -9.72 4.54 10.34
CA PHE A 142 -11.01 4.37 9.65
C PHE A 142 -10.85 3.64 8.33
N HIS A 143 -9.89 4.06 7.50
CA HIS A 143 -9.63 3.39 6.22
C HIS A 143 -9.06 1.98 6.39
N LYS A 144 -8.22 1.76 7.41
CA LYS A 144 -7.73 0.42 7.79
C LYS A 144 -8.88 -0.51 8.19
N SER A 145 -9.72 -0.08 9.12
CA SER A 145 -10.89 -0.85 9.57
C SER A 145 -11.83 -1.19 8.42
N HIS A 146 -12.05 -0.22 7.51
CA HIS A 146 -12.87 -0.44 6.33
C HIS A 146 -12.25 -1.44 5.36
N PHE A 147 -10.96 -1.29 5.03
CA PHE A 147 -10.23 -2.23 4.19
C PHE A 147 -10.26 -3.66 4.75
N GLU A 148 -9.95 -3.83 6.03
CA GLU A 148 -10.06 -5.13 6.73
C GLU A 148 -11.48 -5.72 6.65
N THR A 149 -12.49 -4.87 6.79
CA THR A 149 -13.89 -5.28 6.71
C THR A 149 -14.25 -5.75 5.30
N ILE A 150 -13.82 -5.03 4.26
CA ILE A 150 -14.05 -5.43 2.86
C ILE A 150 -13.38 -6.77 2.57
N LEU A 151 -12.12 -6.95 2.99
CA LEU A 151 -11.41 -8.22 2.86
C LEU A 151 -12.18 -9.37 3.50
N LYS A 152 -12.57 -9.20 4.76
CA LYS A 152 -13.28 -10.25 5.51
C LYS A 152 -14.63 -10.62 4.90
N GLN A 153 -15.36 -9.66 4.34
CA GLN A 153 -16.73 -9.88 3.85
C GLN A 153 -16.79 -10.36 2.39
N PHE A 154 -15.83 -9.95 1.56
CA PHE A 154 -15.89 -10.19 0.12
C PHE A 154 -14.75 -11.03 -0.43
N TYR A 155 -13.63 -11.13 0.29
CA TYR A 155 -12.42 -11.86 -0.14
C TYR A 155 -11.91 -12.78 0.99
N PRO A 156 -12.69 -13.81 1.38
CA PRO A 156 -12.30 -14.70 2.47
C PRO A 156 -11.11 -15.61 2.14
N ASP A 157 -10.73 -15.72 0.86
CA ASP A 157 -9.62 -16.54 0.39
C ASP A 157 -8.62 -15.68 -0.41
N MET A 158 -7.31 -15.78 -0.13
CA MET A 158 -6.29 -14.96 -0.80
C MET A 158 -6.27 -15.11 -2.32
N GLN A 159 -6.68 -16.26 -2.84
CA GLN A 159 -6.74 -16.51 -4.29
C GLN A 159 -7.83 -15.67 -4.99
N SER A 160 -8.83 -15.20 -4.23
CA SER A 160 -9.90 -14.34 -4.73
C SER A 160 -9.56 -12.85 -4.72
N LEU A 161 -8.41 -12.48 -4.14
CA LEU A 161 -7.97 -11.09 -4.12
C LEU A 161 -7.71 -10.62 -5.57
N PRO A 162 -8.28 -9.47 -5.96
CA PRO A 162 -7.87 -8.82 -7.20
C PRO A 162 -6.36 -8.61 -7.16
N LYS A 163 -5.67 -8.87 -8.27
CA LYS A 163 -4.25 -8.54 -8.41
C LYS A 163 -4.14 -7.01 -8.50
N GLY A 164 -4.12 -6.36 -7.35
CA GLY A 164 -3.96 -4.91 -7.23
C GLY A 164 -2.61 -4.46 -7.79
N ASN A 165 -2.56 -3.19 -8.20
CA ASN A 165 -1.33 -2.55 -8.69
C ASN A 165 -0.33 -2.27 -7.55
N PHE A 166 -0.76 -2.29 -6.30
CA PHE A 166 0.10 -2.17 -5.14
C PHE A 166 0.45 -3.57 -4.63
N ASN A 167 1.70 -3.78 -4.19
CA ASN A 167 2.18 -5.12 -3.83
C ASN A 167 1.66 -5.53 -2.43
N ILE A 168 0.38 -5.90 -2.36
CA ILE A 168 -0.39 -6.13 -1.12
C ILE A 168 0.17 -7.28 -0.29
N GLY A 169 0.69 -8.34 -0.91
CA GLY A 169 1.13 -9.55 -0.19
C GLY A 169 2.07 -9.23 0.99
N LYS A 170 3.06 -8.37 0.75
CA LYS A 170 3.99 -7.90 1.80
C LYS A 170 3.36 -6.90 2.77
N SER A 171 2.37 -6.11 2.32
CA SER A 171 1.72 -5.07 3.12
C SER A 171 0.66 -5.63 4.08
N VAL A 172 -0.12 -6.64 3.66
CA VAL A 172 -1.10 -7.34 4.51
C VAL A 172 -0.39 -8.18 5.56
N GLU A 173 0.68 -8.88 5.20
CA GLU A 173 1.44 -9.71 6.12
C GLU A 173 2.14 -8.87 7.21
N SER A 174 2.63 -7.68 6.86
CA SER A 174 3.26 -6.74 7.81
C SER A 174 2.28 -5.86 8.59
N SER A 175 1.15 -5.45 7.99
CA SER A 175 0.22 -4.47 8.59
C SER A 175 -0.98 -5.10 9.28
N LEU A 176 -1.32 -6.35 8.94
CA LEU A 176 -2.51 -7.09 9.38
C LEU A 176 -2.18 -8.54 9.80
N PRO A 177 -1.30 -8.76 10.79
CA PRO A 177 -0.87 -10.10 11.20
C PRO A 177 -2.02 -10.98 11.75
N HIS A 178 -3.14 -10.39 12.18
CA HIS A 178 -4.32 -11.13 12.61
C HIS A 178 -5.20 -11.61 11.45
N VAL A 179 -5.21 -10.86 10.34
CA VAL A 179 -5.95 -11.21 9.13
C VAL A 179 -5.17 -12.28 8.36
N SER A 180 -3.83 -12.17 8.31
CA SER A 180 -2.97 -13.21 7.74
C SER A 180 -3.15 -14.57 8.44
N LYS A 181 -3.25 -14.59 9.78
CA LYS A 181 -3.54 -15.81 10.56
C LYS A 181 -4.85 -16.52 10.20
N LEU A 182 -5.90 -15.79 9.84
CA LEU A 182 -7.18 -16.39 9.41
C LEU A 182 -7.02 -17.20 8.11
N PHE A 183 -6.07 -16.80 7.27
CA PHE A 183 -5.81 -17.45 5.98
C PHE A 183 -4.90 -18.68 6.12
N TYR A 184 -3.83 -18.62 6.93
CA TYR A 184 -2.95 -19.79 7.14
C TYR A 184 -3.65 -20.95 7.87
N THR A 185 -4.67 -20.70 8.70
CA THR A 185 -5.42 -21.78 9.37
C THR A 185 -6.27 -22.63 8.41
N ARG A 186 -6.64 -22.12 7.24
CA ARG A 186 -7.39 -22.88 6.22
C ARG A 186 -6.50 -23.81 5.41
N ASP A 187 -5.28 -23.37 5.10
CA ASP A 187 -4.34 -24.17 4.31
C ASP A 187 -3.85 -25.41 5.06
N ILE A 188 -3.81 -25.38 6.40
CA ILE A 188 -3.39 -26.54 7.21
C ILE A 188 -4.46 -27.65 7.21
N GLN A 189 -5.74 -27.34 7.00
CA GLN A 189 -6.82 -28.35 7.01
C GLN A 189 -6.99 -29.10 5.69
N ASN A 190 -6.33 -28.67 4.60
CA ASN A 190 -6.41 -29.30 3.28
C ASN A 190 -5.08 -29.89 2.78
N VAL A 191 -4.09 -30.09 3.65
CA VAL A 191 -2.90 -30.87 3.28
C VAL A 191 -3.21 -32.36 3.40
N ILE A 192 -3.54 -32.96 2.26
CA ILE A 192 -3.43 -34.40 2.03
C ILE A 192 -2.01 -34.83 2.46
N PRO A 193 -1.85 -35.84 3.34
CA PRO A 193 -0.53 -36.28 3.76
C PRO A 193 0.16 -36.92 2.56
N GLY A 194 1.15 -36.24 1.99
CA GLY A 194 1.97 -36.81 0.92
C GLY A 194 2.36 -35.91 -0.24
N VAL A 195 2.47 -34.59 -0.06
CA VAL A 195 3.27 -33.75 -0.98
C VAL A 195 3.99 -32.64 -0.18
N SER A 196 4.83 -33.05 0.77
CA SER A 196 5.93 -32.20 1.21
C SER A 196 7.05 -32.37 0.20
N ASN A 197 7.14 -31.43 -0.74
CA ASN A 197 8.35 -30.95 -1.42
C ASN A 197 7.89 -30.15 -2.63
N LEU A 198 7.87 -28.82 -2.50
CA LEU A 198 8.14 -27.83 -3.57
C LEU A 198 7.87 -26.41 -3.02
N GLN A 199 8.67 -26.02 -2.03
CA GLN A 199 9.07 -24.63 -1.81
C GLN A 199 10.48 -24.67 -1.23
N GLU A 200 11.47 -24.38 -2.08
CA GLU A 200 12.74 -23.70 -1.77
C GLU A 200 13.72 -23.94 -2.94
N GLU A 201 13.57 -23.15 -4.01
CA GLU A 201 14.70 -22.82 -4.88
C GLU A 201 14.80 -21.30 -4.96
N LEU A 202 15.38 -20.72 -3.92
CA LEU A 202 16.16 -19.48 -3.97
C LEU A 202 17.06 -19.51 -2.74
N HIS A 203 18.15 -20.27 -2.81
CA HIS A 203 19.48 -19.80 -2.45
C HIS A 203 20.49 -20.89 -2.85
N GLU A 204 21.58 -20.42 -3.45
CA GLU A 204 22.76 -21.16 -3.89
C GLU A 204 23.10 -22.34 -2.98
N ASN A 205 23.47 -23.47 -3.58
CA ASN A 205 24.74 -24.11 -3.26
C ASN A 205 25.18 -25.00 -4.43
N LEU A 206 26.43 -24.79 -4.89
CA LEU A 206 27.12 -25.76 -5.72
C LEU A 206 27.18 -27.14 -5.02
N PRO A 207 27.30 -28.22 -5.80
CA PRO A 207 26.92 -29.57 -5.39
C PRO A 207 28.02 -30.24 -4.56
N THR A 208 27.60 -31.10 -3.64
CA THR A 208 28.48 -32.17 -3.13
C THR A 208 27.83 -33.51 -3.44
N SER A 209 28.30 -34.15 -4.50
CA SER A 209 28.10 -35.59 -4.68
C SER A 209 29.06 -36.34 -3.75
N THR A 210 28.58 -37.40 -3.12
CA THR A 210 29.41 -38.57 -2.84
C THR A 210 28.86 -39.72 -3.66
N ASP A 211 29.31 -39.79 -4.90
CA ASP A 211 29.63 -41.07 -5.51
C ASP A 211 30.99 -40.96 -6.20
N LYS A 212 31.77 -42.03 -6.04
CA LYS A 212 33.23 -42.06 -6.22
C LYS A 212 33.67 -41.92 -7.68
N LYS A 213 34.92 -41.41 -7.83
CA LYS A 213 35.81 -41.35 -9.01
C LYS A 213 35.53 -40.12 -9.90
N THR A 214 36.46 -39.19 -10.20
CA THR A 214 37.89 -39.35 -10.53
C THR A 214 38.58 -37.97 -10.42
N GLN A 215 39.86 -37.93 -10.03
CA GLN A 215 40.69 -36.73 -9.83
C GLN A 215 40.71 -35.75 -11.03
N ARG A 216 40.64 -34.44 -10.74
CA ARG A 216 41.31 -33.36 -11.51
C ARG A 216 41.48 -32.11 -10.64
N SER A 217 42.72 -31.67 -10.46
CA SER A 217 43.09 -30.51 -9.65
C SER A 217 42.59 -29.20 -10.26
N LYS A 218 42.08 -28.29 -9.43
CA LYS A 218 41.88 -26.88 -9.77
C LYS A 218 42.50 -26.01 -8.68
N ASN A 219 43.55 -25.29 -9.04
CA ASN A 219 44.19 -24.29 -8.21
C ASN A 219 43.18 -23.19 -7.84
N LYS A 220 43.01 -22.93 -6.54
CA LYS A 220 42.23 -21.78 -6.05
C LYS A 220 42.98 -20.50 -6.40
N LYS A 221 42.35 -19.59 -7.15
CA LYS A 221 42.90 -18.24 -7.37
C LYS A 221 42.74 -17.45 -6.07
N LEU A 222 43.84 -16.92 -5.56
CA LEU A 222 43.84 -15.97 -4.44
C LEU A 222 43.21 -14.64 -4.90
N PRO A 223 42.47 -13.95 -4.02
CA PRO A 223 41.93 -12.62 -4.31
C PRO A 223 43.07 -11.62 -4.58
N LEU A 224 42.86 -10.75 -5.57
CA LEU A 224 43.87 -9.82 -6.09
C LEU A 224 44.20 -8.65 -5.14
N ILE A 225 43.31 -8.34 -4.19
CA ILE A 225 43.50 -7.30 -3.20
C ILE A 225 42.91 -7.75 -1.87
N SER A 226 43.45 -7.23 -0.77
CA SER A 226 42.92 -7.48 0.57
C SER A 226 41.66 -6.64 0.83
N ASP A 227 40.80 -7.10 1.73
CA ASP A 227 39.57 -6.38 2.09
C ASP A 227 39.85 -4.96 2.59
N SER A 228 40.94 -4.77 3.34
CA SER A 228 41.37 -3.44 3.79
C SER A 228 41.74 -2.49 2.65
N GLU A 229 42.26 -3.04 1.56
CA GLU A 229 42.66 -2.27 0.38
C GLU A 229 41.44 -1.92 -0.47
N ALA A 230 40.46 -2.84 -0.56
CA ALA A 230 39.16 -2.60 -1.18
C ALA A 230 38.36 -1.51 -0.44
N GLU A 231 38.35 -1.54 0.90
CA GLU A 231 37.68 -0.54 1.74
C GLU A 231 38.27 0.86 1.55
N ALA A 232 39.60 0.98 1.52
CA ALA A 232 40.28 2.25 1.28
C ALA A 232 39.96 2.82 -0.11
N ILE A 233 39.85 1.97 -1.13
CA ILE A 233 39.47 2.39 -2.49
C ILE A 233 38.01 2.85 -2.53
N LEU A 234 37.09 2.16 -1.86
CA LEU A 234 35.68 2.53 -1.78
C LEU A 234 35.49 3.88 -1.08
N LEU A 235 36.11 4.07 0.08
CA LEU A 235 36.04 5.33 0.84
C LEU A 235 36.58 6.50 0.04
N LYS A 236 37.66 6.29 -0.73
CA LYS A 236 38.27 7.36 -1.54
C LYS A 236 37.51 7.64 -2.84
N ARG A 237 37.06 6.62 -3.57
CA ARG A 237 36.41 6.82 -4.89
C ARG A 237 34.93 7.15 -4.81
N ILE A 238 34.19 6.56 -3.87
CA ILE A 238 32.73 6.72 -3.79
C ILE A 238 32.36 7.79 -2.78
N PHE A 239 33.06 7.82 -1.64
CA PHE A 239 32.72 8.73 -0.54
C PHE A 239 33.62 9.97 -0.48
N ASN A 240 34.70 10.02 -1.28
CA ASN A 240 35.68 11.10 -1.29
C ASN A 240 36.27 11.41 0.11
N ILE A 241 36.39 10.37 0.95
CA ILE A 241 36.96 10.45 2.29
C ILE A 241 38.38 9.90 2.22
N ASP A 242 39.38 10.71 2.60
CA ASP A 242 40.75 10.24 2.72
C ASP A 242 40.90 9.41 4.02
N SER A 243 41.23 8.13 3.88
CA SER A 243 41.40 7.18 4.99
C SER A 243 42.54 7.53 5.96
N LYS A 244 43.33 8.57 5.67
CA LYS A 244 44.35 9.13 6.57
C LYS A 244 43.78 10.01 7.68
N VAL A 245 42.51 10.40 7.61
CA VAL A 245 41.84 11.24 8.62
C VAL A 245 41.26 10.39 9.77
N LEU A 246 41.22 9.06 9.62
CA LEU A 246 40.62 8.11 10.57
C LEU A 246 41.64 7.38 11.47
N LYS A 247 42.84 7.94 11.66
CA LYS A 247 43.86 7.43 12.59
C LYS A 247 44.16 8.42 13.71
#